data_AF-A0A2N6NKY9-F1
#
_entry.id   AF-A0A2N6NKY9-F1
#
_cell.length_a   1.000
_cell.length_b   1.000
_cell.length_c   1.000
_cell.angle_alpha   90.00
_cell.angle_beta   90.00
_cell.angle_gamma   90.00
#
_symmetry.space_group_name_H-M   'P 1'
#
loop_
_entity.id
_entity.type
_entity.pdbx_description
1 polymer ?
#
loop_
_entity_poly.entity_id
_entity_poly.type
_entity_poly.pdbx_seq_one_letter_code
_entity_poly.pdbx_strand_id
1 'polypeptide(L)'
;MGPGRFILSRWLNDDVFGVQFVDVDHGEPSAVDSNWNTPADLGELRRLFSDFNSSTRLLLDNIQTAERWQIATGAKLETWRSRNGRIVLLGDAAHAMIPHAAQGLSQGIEDGVSLARMLRNTEACGISRAIDAWVKLRKPRAELFAQRSLNNAVLRSLPNGPQQELRDQKIKQLTKQASQDTANVVMDMHAEQDSPPFQKWMKEYDVVDETGKFNLEN
;
A
#
# COMPACT_ATOMS: atom_id res chain seq x y z
N MET A 1 -17.26 -0.18 -6.44
CA MET A 1 -16.45 1.03 -6.76
C MET A 1 -17.42 2.05 -7.32
N GLY A 2 -17.21 3.33 -7.03
CA GLY A 2 -18.04 4.45 -7.52
C GLY A 2 -17.26 5.78 -7.46
N PRO A 3 -17.87 6.89 -7.90
CA PRO A 3 -17.23 8.21 -7.85
C PRO A 3 -16.86 8.60 -6.42
N GLY A 4 -15.58 8.91 -6.19
CA GLY A 4 -15.03 9.33 -4.90
C GLY A 4 -14.92 8.21 -3.85
N ARG A 5 -15.57 7.06 -4.07
CA ARG A 5 -15.81 6.07 -3.02
C ARG A 5 -15.66 4.63 -3.51
N PHE A 6 -15.21 3.75 -2.64
CA PHE A 6 -15.22 2.32 -2.92
C PHE A 6 -15.37 1.49 -1.65
N ILE A 7 -15.62 0.19 -1.84
CA ILE A 7 -15.87 -0.74 -0.75
C ILE A 7 -14.90 -1.90 -0.90
N LEU A 8 -14.27 -2.29 0.19
CA LEU A 8 -13.50 -3.53 0.31
C LEU A 8 -14.25 -4.44 1.26
N SER A 9 -14.32 -5.72 0.94
CA SER A 9 -14.91 -6.72 1.84
C SER A 9 -14.19 -8.05 1.73
N ARG A 10 -14.16 -8.78 2.84
CA ARG A 10 -13.61 -10.13 2.92
C ARG A 10 -14.19 -10.87 4.13
N TRP A 11 -14.22 -12.18 4.02
CA TRP A 11 -14.35 -13.03 5.20
C TRP A 11 -13.08 -12.90 6.04
N LEU A 12 -13.25 -12.63 7.34
CA LEU A 12 -12.17 -12.61 8.32
C LEU A 12 -12.03 -13.99 8.98
N ASN A 13 -13.16 -14.66 9.19
CA ASN A 13 -13.30 -16.06 9.59
C ASN A 13 -14.67 -16.57 9.10
N ASP A 14 -15.09 -17.76 9.53
CA ASP A 14 -16.34 -18.40 9.09
C ASP A 14 -17.61 -17.61 9.48
N ASP A 15 -17.55 -16.78 10.51
CA ASP A 15 -18.69 -16.07 11.08
C ASP A 15 -18.63 -14.55 10.88
N VAL A 16 -17.46 -13.99 10.52
CA VAL A 16 -17.22 -12.55 10.47
C VAL A 16 -16.91 -12.11 9.04
N PHE A 17 -17.86 -11.38 8.46
CA PHE A 17 -17.69 -10.69 7.19
C PHE A 17 -17.28 -9.23 7.43
N GLY A 18 -16.01 -8.91 7.14
CA GLY A 18 -15.48 -7.57 7.27
C GLY A 18 -15.81 -6.71 6.05
N VAL A 19 -16.29 -5.49 6.27
CA VAL A 19 -16.57 -4.50 5.22
C VAL A 19 -15.93 -3.17 5.59
N GLN A 20 -15.25 -2.56 4.62
CA GLN A 20 -14.64 -1.23 4.75
C GLN A 20 -15.23 -0.33 3.67
N PHE A 21 -15.82 0.78 4.11
CA PHE A 21 -16.35 1.83 3.24
C PHE A 21 -15.31 2.94 3.16
N VAL A 22 -14.78 3.17 1.96
CA VAL A 22 -13.69 4.14 1.74
C VAL A 22 -14.26 5.33 0.99
N ASP A 23 -14.11 6.50 1.61
CA ASP A 23 -14.40 7.80 1.01
C ASP A 23 -13.08 8.55 0.75
N VAL A 24 -12.71 8.66 -0.52
CA VAL A 24 -11.47 9.31 -0.98
C VAL A 24 -11.66 10.81 -1.06
N ASP A 25 -12.87 11.26 -1.36
CA ASP A 25 -13.23 12.69 -1.49
C ASP A 25 -13.73 13.27 -0.17
N HIS A 26 -13.34 12.66 0.96
CA HIS A 26 -13.68 13.20 2.27
C HIS A 26 -13.18 14.65 2.37
N GLY A 27 -14.02 15.52 2.94
CA GLY A 27 -13.71 16.94 3.09
C GLY A 27 -12.48 17.19 3.98
N GLU A 28 -12.27 18.45 4.37
CA GLU A 28 -11.14 18.83 5.22
C GLU A 28 -10.98 17.90 6.43
N PRO A 29 -9.75 17.41 6.69
CA PRO A 29 -9.51 16.50 7.81
C PRO A 29 -10.00 17.14 9.11
N SER A 30 -10.76 16.38 9.89
CA SER A 30 -11.12 16.79 11.25
C SER A 30 -9.84 16.99 12.08
N ALA A 31 -9.92 17.83 13.12
CA ALA A 31 -8.82 17.99 14.05
C ALA A 31 -8.40 16.62 14.60
N VAL A 32 -7.15 16.24 14.37
CA VAL A 32 -6.59 14.97 14.81
C VAL A 32 -6.24 15.12 16.30
N ASP A 33 -7.00 14.46 17.18
CA ASP A 33 -6.56 14.23 18.56
C ASP A 33 -5.73 12.93 18.62
N SER A 34 -5.31 12.51 19.81
CA SER A 34 -4.50 11.29 19.97
C SER A 34 -5.19 10.01 19.48
N ASN A 35 -6.51 10.01 19.28
CA ASN A 35 -7.29 8.89 18.82
C ASN A 35 -7.78 9.10 17.37
N TRP A 36 -7.21 8.30 16.47
CA TRP A 36 -7.47 8.39 15.03
C TRP A 36 -8.76 7.66 14.61
N ASN A 37 -9.42 7.01 15.58
CA ASN A 37 -10.63 6.21 15.39
C ASN A 37 -11.77 6.79 16.21
N THR A 38 -12.91 7.02 15.58
CA THR A 38 -14.12 7.54 16.24
C THR A 38 -15.31 6.65 15.90
N PRO A 39 -16.32 6.51 16.77
CA PRO A 39 -17.57 5.88 16.36
C PRO A 39 -18.13 6.57 15.11
N ALA A 40 -18.53 5.79 14.11
CA ALA A 40 -19.08 6.34 12.88
C ALA A 40 -20.57 6.69 13.04
N ASP A 41 -21.02 7.76 12.38
CA ASP A 41 -22.44 8.05 12.19
C ASP A 41 -22.99 7.12 11.09
N LEU A 42 -23.84 6.16 11.47
CA LEU A 42 -24.43 5.21 10.53
C LEU A 42 -25.44 5.87 9.58
N GLY A 43 -26.10 6.95 9.99
CA GLY A 43 -26.98 7.73 9.12
C GLY A 43 -26.18 8.45 8.03
N GLU A 44 -25.06 9.05 8.41
CA GLU A 44 -24.11 9.63 7.47
C GLU A 44 -23.55 8.56 6.52
N LEU A 45 -23.09 7.42 7.04
CA LEU A 45 -22.56 6.33 6.23
C LEU A 45 -23.58 5.81 5.22
N ARG A 46 -24.84 5.62 5.62
CA ARG A 46 -25.93 5.20 4.71
C ARG A 46 -26.19 6.26 3.63
N ARG A 47 -26.17 7.55 3.98
CA ARG A 47 -26.33 8.65 3.03
C ARG A 47 -25.16 8.71 2.05
N LEU A 48 -23.92 8.57 2.54
CA LEU A 48 -22.71 8.58 1.72
C LEU A 48 -22.61 7.40 0.77
N PHE A 49 -23.39 6.34 0.92
CA PHE A 49 -23.36 5.18 0.01
C PHE A 49 -24.75 4.85 -0.56
N SER A 50 -25.70 5.80 -0.53
CA SER A 50 -27.09 5.57 -0.96
C SER A 50 -27.26 5.34 -2.46
N ASP A 51 -26.26 5.75 -3.26
CA ASP A 51 -26.18 5.58 -4.70
C ASP A 51 -25.54 4.24 -5.12
N PHE A 52 -25.05 3.44 -4.17
CA PHE A 52 -24.54 2.10 -4.45
C PHE A 52 -25.69 1.08 -4.66
N ASN A 53 -25.34 -0.08 -5.21
CA ASN A 53 -26.31 -1.13 -5.56
C ASN A 53 -27.12 -1.66 -4.35
N SER A 54 -28.21 -2.37 -4.63
CA SER A 54 -29.10 -2.93 -3.60
C SER A 54 -28.38 -3.81 -2.59
N SER A 55 -27.45 -4.66 -3.02
CA SER A 55 -26.68 -5.54 -2.11
C SER A 55 -25.84 -4.76 -1.12
N THR A 56 -25.21 -3.65 -1.55
CA THR A 56 -24.44 -2.76 -0.68
C THR A 56 -25.33 -2.08 0.35
N ARG A 57 -26.48 -1.57 -0.09
CA ARG A 57 -27.45 -0.92 0.80
C ARG A 57 -28.04 -1.90 1.81
N LEU A 58 -28.33 -3.13 1.40
CA LEU A 58 -28.77 -4.20 2.30
C LEU A 58 -27.71 -4.51 3.38
N LEU A 59 -26.42 -4.55 3.02
CA LEU A 59 -25.34 -4.71 3.99
C LEU A 59 -25.32 -3.53 4.98
N LEU A 60 -25.39 -2.29 4.50
CA LEU A 60 -25.42 -1.07 5.32
C LEU A 60 -26.61 -1.02 6.29
N ASP A 61 -27.77 -1.53 5.89
CA ASP A 61 -28.96 -1.59 6.74
C ASP A 61 -28.78 -2.56 7.92
N ASN A 62 -27.94 -3.57 7.77
CA ASN A 62 -27.64 -4.57 8.81
C ASN A 62 -26.45 -4.18 9.71
N ILE A 63 -25.69 -3.12 9.38
CA ILE A 63 -24.59 -2.64 10.22
C ILE A 63 -25.16 -1.94 11.46
N GLN A 64 -24.83 -2.47 12.63
CA GLN A 64 -25.24 -1.93 13.94
C GLN A 64 -24.22 -0.99 14.55
N THR A 65 -22.93 -1.20 14.23
CA THR A 65 -21.80 -0.39 14.73
C THR A 65 -20.75 -0.29 13.64
N ALA A 66 -20.11 0.87 13.54
CA ALA A 66 -18.95 1.06 12.69
C ALA A 66 -17.97 2.04 13.35
N GLU A 67 -16.70 1.90 13.01
CA GLU A 67 -15.67 2.86 13.36
C GLU A 67 -15.29 3.66 12.12
N ARG A 68 -15.08 4.96 12.31
CA ARG A 68 -14.54 5.88 11.34
C ARG A 68 -13.06 6.05 11.62
N TRP A 69 -12.23 5.71 10.63
CA TRP A 69 -10.79 5.81 10.72
C TRP A 69 -10.31 6.95 9.82
N GLN A 70 -9.54 7.88 10.39
CA GLN A 70 -8.86 8.89 9.60
C GLN A 70 -7.56 8.30 9.04
N ILE A 71 -7.46 8.23 7.71
CA ILE A 71 -6.28 7.69 7.04
C ILE A 71 -5.35 8.84 6.70
N ALA A 72 -4.09 8.75 7.15
CA ALA A 72 -3.05 9.70 6.76
C ALA A 72 -1.84 8.97 6.15
N THR A 73 -1.00 9.73 5.46
CA THR A 73 0.31 9.28 4.98
C THR A 73 1.41 10.07 5.66
N GLY A 74 2.61 9.47 5.71
CA GLY A 74 3.82 10.20 6.08
C GLY A 74 4.25 11.18 4.99
N ALA A 75 5.04 12.18 5.37
CA ALA A 75 5.73 13.03 4.41
C ALA A 75 6.80 12.22 3.67
N LYS A 76 7.02 12.52 2.38
CA LYS A 76 8.17 11.99 1.63
C LYS A 76 9.45 12.60 2.19
N LEU A 77 10.17 11.82 2.99
CA LEU A 77 11.45 12.23 3.57
C LEU A 77 12.52 12.30 2.48
N GLU A 78 13.48 13.22 2.60
CA GLU A 78 14.63 13.27 1.69
C GLU A 78 15.56 12.06 1.93
N THR A 79 15.86 11.77 3.19
CA THR A 79 16.68 10.64 3.62
C THR A 79 16.06 9.95 4.83
N TRP A 80 16.39 8.67 5.01
CA TRP A 80 15.97 7.88 6.18
C TRP A 80 17.08 7.72 7.22
N ARG A 81 18.24 8.35 7.01
CA ARG A 81 19.38 8.26 7.91
C ARG A 81 19.85 9.62 8.40
N SER A 82 20.31 9.64 9.64
CA SER A 82 21.14 10.74 10.15
C SER A 82 22.44 10.89 9.37
N ARG A 83 23.06 12.08 9.44
CA ARG A 83 24.31 12.41 8.73
C ARG A 83 25.44 11.39 8.96
N ASN A 84 25.55 10.83 10.15
CA ASN A 84 26.59 9.84 10.51
C ASN A 84 26.12 8.37 10.37
N GLY A 85 24.88 8.14 9.94
CA GLY A 85 24.31 6.80 9.76
C GLY A 85 24.06 6.03 11.06
N ARG A 86 24.06 6.66 12.23
CA ARG A 86 23.83 5.96 13.52
C ARG A 86 22.37 5.94 13.98
N ILE A 87 21.54 6.72 13.33
CA ILE A 87 20.09 6.75 13.48
C ILE A 87 19.47 6.55 12.11
N VAL A 88 18.50 5.64 12.03
CA VAL A 88 17.73 5.32 10.83
C VAL A 88 16.23 5.25 11.14
N LEU A 89 15.41 5.58 10.14
CA LEU A 89 13.96 5.39 10.15
C LEU A 89 13.62 4.20 9.25
N LEU A 90 12.67 3.37 9.66
CA LEU A 90 12.15 2.24 8.88
C LEU A 90 10.66 2.02 9.16
N GLY A 91 9.98 1.25 8.31
CA GLY A 91 8.53 1.06 8.40
C GLY A 91 7.77 2.38 8.28
N ASP A 92 6.66 2.51 9.00
CA ASP A 92 5.81 3.71 8.92
C ASP A 92 6.52 5.00 9.33
N ALA A 93 7.55 4.93 10.18
CA ALA A 93 8.37 6.09 10.53
C ALA A 93 9.14 6.66 9.31
N ALA A 94 9.40 5.84 8.29
CA ALA A 94 10.09 6.25 7.07
C ALA A 94 9.15 6.40 5.85
N HIS A 95 8.09 5.60 5.78
CA HIS A 95 7.26 5.47 4.58
C HIS A 95 5.80 5.09 4.87
N ALA A 96 5.19 5.64 5.93
CA ALA A 96 3.75 5.50 6.19
C ALA A 96 2.91 5.82 4.93
N MET A 97 2.05 4.88 4.53
CA MET A 97 1.28 4.93 3.30
C MET A 97 -0.17 4.50 3.53
N ILE A 98 -1.09 4.95 2.68
CA ILE A 98 -2.48 4.48 2.72
C ILE A 98 -2.56 2.99 2.33
N PRO A 99 -3.54 2.22 2.83
CA PRO A 99 -3.50 0.76 2.76
C PRO A 99 -3.87 0.17 1.38
N HIS A 100 -3.92 0.97 0.31
CA HIS A 100 -4.54 0.58 -0.95
C HIS A 100 -3.61 -0.18 -1.92
N ALA A 101 -2.33 -0.31 -1.61
CA ALA A 101 -1.44 -1.32 -2.24
C ALA A 101 -1.25 -2.58 -1.39
N ALA A 102 -1.75 -2.61 -0.14
CA ALA A 102 -1.58 -3.73 0.80
C ALA A 102 -0.11 -4.17 1.02
N GLN A 103 0.82 -3.21 1.09
CA GLN A 103 2.26 -3.49 1.16
C GLN A 103 2.98 -2.87 2.37
N GLY A 104 2.31 -2.05 3.19
CA GLY A 104 2.96 -1.36 4.32
C GLY A 104 3.71 -2.31 5.27
N LEU A 105 3.03 -3.38 5.73
CA LEU A 105 3.64 -4.39 6.59
C LEU A 105 4.83 -5.09 5.91
N SER A 106 4.65 -5.54 4.66
CA SER A 106 5.71 -6.21 3.89
C SER A 106 6.95 -5.31 3.75
N GLN A 107 6.76 -4.01 3.49
CA GLN A 107 7.87 -3.06 3.39
C GLN A 107 8.62 -2.89 4.73
N GLY A 108 7.91 -2.82 5.85
CA GLY A 108 8.54 -2.77 7.18
C GLY A 108 9.32 -4.04 7.53
N ILE A 109 8.82 -5.22 7.14
CA ILE A 109 9.55 -6.49 7.32
C ILE A 109 10.80 -6.53 6.44
N GLU A 110 10.67 -6.19 5.15
CA GLU A 110 11.79 -6.11 4.21
C GLU A 110 12.88 -5.15 4.71
N ASP A 111 12.50 -4.01 5.29
CA ASP A 111 13.42 -3.05 5.90
C ASP A 111 14.23 -3.67 7.04
N GLY A 112 13.57 -4.34 7.98
CA GLY A 112 14.22 -4.97 9.13
C GLY A 112 15.21 -6.06 8.72
N VAL A 113 14.81 -6.92 7.77
CA VAL A 113 15.65 -8.02 7.27
C VAL A 113 16.88 -7.49 6.52
N SER A 114 16.68 -6.56 5.60
CA SER A 114 17.79 -5.96 4.82
C SER A 114 18.74 -5.15 5.71
N LEU A 115 18.21 -4.38 6.66
CA LEU A 115 19.03 -3.61 7.61
C LEU A 115 19.89 -4.54 8.46
N ALA A 116 19.31 -5.60 9.03
CA ALA A 116 20.04 -6.56 9.84
C ALA A 116 21.18 -7.23 9.06
N ARG A 117 20.98 -7.52 7.77
CA ARG A 117 22.02 -8.08 6.89
C ARG A 117 23.12 -7.06 6.59
N MET A 118 22.77 -5.82 6.25
CA MET A 118 23.74 -4.76 6.01
C MET A 118 24.62 -4.50 7.25
N LEU A 119 24.02 -4.53 8.44
CA LEU A 119 24.72 -4.33 9.71
C LEU A 119 25.75 -5.43 10.02
N ARG A 120 25.48 -6.68 9.62
CA ARG A 120 26.41 -7.80 9.80
C ARG A 120 27.69 -7.67 8.97
N ASN A 121 27.66 -6.93 7.87
CA ASN A 121 28.80 -6.74 6.98
C ASN A 121 29.46 -5.37 7.16
N THR A 122 29.25 -4.71 8.30
CA THR A 122 29.78 -3.36 8.57
C THR A 122 31.29 -3.31 8.75
N GLU A 123 31.94 -4.43 9.09
CA GLU A 123 33.40 -4.50 9.24
C GLU A 123 34.13 -4.19 7.92
N ALA A 124 33.50 -4.48 6.77
CA ALA A 124 34.10 -4.25 5.45
C ALA A 124 34.13 -2.78 5.02
N CYS A 125 33.15 -1.96 5.44
CA CYS A 125 32.94 -0.62 4.87
C CYS A 125 32.58 0.48 5.88
N GLY A 126 32.35 0.12 7.14
CA GLY A 126 31.86 1.00 8.20
C GLY A 126 30.34 1.22 8.18
N ILE A 127 29.79 1.54 9.35
CA ILE A 127 28.34 1.72 9.58
C ILE A 127 27.68 2.72 8.62
N SER A 128 28.32 3.87 8.41
CA SER A 128 27.73 4.95 7.60
C SER A 128 27.52 4.52 6.14
N ARG A 129 28.46 3.76 5.56
CA ARG A 129 28.37 3.28 4.18
C ARG A 129 27.34 2.16 4.05
N ALA A 130 27.32 1.21 4.99
CA ALA A 130 26.31 0.16 5.02
C ALA A 130 24.88 0.72 5.10
N ILE A 131 24.66 1.74 5.93
CA ILE A 131 23.36 2.41 6.01
C ILE A 131 23.02 3.20 4.73
N ASP A 132 24.01 3.84 4.09
CA ASP A 132 23.78 4.53 2.82
C ASP A 132 23.35 3.56 1.70
N ALA A 133 24.01 2.40 1.62
CA ALA A 133 23.63 1.31 0.72
C ALA A 133 22.21 0.79 1.02
N TRP A 134 21.90 0.59 2.30
CA TRP A 134 20.56 0.18 2.73
C TRP A 134 19.47 1.19 2.30
N VAL A 135 19.68 2.49 2.49
CA VAL A 135 18.72 3.53 2.05
C VAL A 135 18.56 3.50 0.53
N LYS A 136 19.65 3.38 -0.23
CA LYS A 136 19.61 3.30 -1.71
C LYS A 136 18.84 2.08 -2.22
N LEU A 137 18.94 0.95 -1.52
CA LEU A 137 18.20 -0.27 -1.83
C LEU A 137 16.70 -0.14 -1.51
N ARG A 138 16.38 0.33 -0.29
CA ARG A 138 15.02 0.22 0.26
C ARG A 138 14.11 1.38 -0.11
N LYS A 139 14.64 2.60 -0.14
CA LYS A 139 13.85 3.82 -0.37
C LYS A 139 13.08 3.81 -1.70
N PRO A 140 13.68 3.46 -2.86
CA PRO A 140 12.95 3.45 -4.12
C PRO A 140 11.78 2.46 -4.11
N ARG A 141 11.95 1.29 -3.49
CA ARG A 141 10.92 0.25 -3.42
C ARG A 141 9.75 0.65 -2.52
N ALA A 142 10.01 1.19 -1.33
CA ALA A 142 8.94 1.64 -0.44
C ALA A 142 8.18 2.85 -1.02
N GLU A 143 8.89 3.83 -1.59
CA GLU A 143 8.27 5.01 -2.21
C GLU A 143 7.38 4.63 -3.41
N LEU A 144 7.78 3.61 -4.18
CA LEU A 144 6.97 3.08 -5.27
C LEU A 144 5.63 2.53 -4.76
N PHE A 145 5.61 1.80 -3.64
CA PHE A 145 4.37 1.30 -3.06
C PHE A 145 3.54 2.38 -2.37
N ALA A 146 4.17 3.39 -1.78
CA ALA A 146 3.48 4.57 -1.27
C ALA A 146 2.73 5.31 -2.39
N GLN A 147 3.42 5.56 -3.52
CA GLN A 147 2.80 6.18 -4.70
C GLN A 147 1.69 5.31 -5.30
N ARG A 148 1.92 4.00 -5.42
CA ARG A 148 0.88 3.09 -5.93
C ARG A 148 -0.34 3.02 -5.04
N SER A 149 -0.16 3.12 -3.73
CA SER A 149 -1.30 3.16 -2.81
C SER A 149 -2.20 4.37 -3.10
N LEU A 150 -1.62 5.55 -3.34
CA LEU A 150 -2.35 6.76 -3.77
C LEU A 150 -3.04 6.54 -5.12
N ASN A 151 -2.31 6.05 -6.12
CA ASN A 151 -2.85 5.79 -7.45
C ASN A 151 -4.02 4.80 -7.41
N ASN A 152 -3.91 3.76 -6.57
CA ASN A 152 -4.96 2.77 -6.39
C ASN A 152 -6.22 3.33 -5.72
N ALA A 153 -6.10 4.33 -4.84
CA ALA A 153 -7.27 5.04 -4.31
C ALA A 153 -8.03 5.70 -5.45
N VAL A 154 -7.33 6.53 -6.23
CA VAL A 154 -7.87 7.28 -7.38
C VAL A 154 -8.45 6.33 -8.42
N LEU A 155 -7.71 5.29 -8.82
CA LEU A 155 -8.18 4.33 -9.83
C LEU A 155 -9.47 3.63 -9.41
N ARG A 156 -9.69 3.41 -8.11
CA ARG A 156 -10.88 2.74 -7.57
C ARG A 156 -12.05 3.70 -7.36
N SER A 157 -11.80 5.00 -7.26
CA SER A 157 -12.78 6.05 -7.01
C SER A 157 -13.03 6.98 -8.22
N LEU A 158 -12.60 6.62 -9.43
CA LEU A 158 -12.78 7.44 -10.63
C LEU A 158 -14.24 7.92 -10.80
N PRO A 159 -14.45 9.17 -11.24
CA PRO A 159 -15.78 9.64 -11.62
C PRO A 159 -16.31 8.84 -12.80
N ASN A 160 -17.64 8.80 -12.95
CA ASN A 160 -18.28 8.14 -14.08
C ASN A 160 -17.81 8.78 -15.40
N GLY A 161 -17.42 7.95 -16.37
CA GLY A 161 -16.96 8.42 -17.68
C GLY A 161 -15.94 7.49 -18.33
N PRO A 162 -15.33 7.91 -19.46
CA PRO A 162 -14.50 7.03 -20.28
C PRO A 162 -13.33 6.38 -19.55
N GLN A 163 -12.68 7.10 -18.62
CA GLN A 163 -11.57 6.54 -17.84
C GLN A 163 -12.04 5.42 -16.89
N GLN A 164 -13.20 5.60 -16.26
CA GLN A 164 -13.80 4.59 -15.40
C GLN A 164 -14.24 3.36 -16.20
N GLU A 165 -14.80 3.55 -17.40
CA GLU A 165 -15.17 2.46 -18.30
C GLU A 165 -13.95 1.64 -18.75
N LEU A 166 -12.85 2.31 -19.11
CA LEU A 166 -11.57 1.66 -19.46
C LEU A 166 -11.03 0.85 -18.28
N ARG A 167 -11.05 1.41 -17.08
CA ARG A 167 -10.65 0.73 -15.83
C ARG A 167 -11.49 -0.53 -15.62
N ASP A 168 -12.81 -0.45 -15.75
CA ASP A 168 -13.72 -1.59 -15.59
C ASP A 168 -13.47 -2.69 -16.62
N GLN A 169 -13.22 -2.33 -17.88
CA GLN A 169 -12.88 -3.28 -18.94
C GLN A 169 -11.57 -4.01 -18.62
N LYS A 170 -10.54 -3.28 -18.17
CA LYS A 170 -9.25 -3.86 -17.78
C LYS A 170 -9.40 -4.86 -16.63
N ILE A 171 -10.12 -4.50 -15.57
CA ILE A 171 -10.37 -5.42 -14.43
C ILE A 171 -11.08 -6.70 -14.88
N LYS A 172 -12.09 -6.59 -15.76
CA LYS A 172 -12.79 -7.76 -16.31
C LYS A 172 -11.87 -8.68 -17.10
N GLN A 173 -10.91 -8.13 -17.85
CA GLN A 173 -9.92 -8.91 -18.60
C GLN A 173 -8.94 -9.62 -17.65
N LEU A 174 -8.41 -8.91 -16.65
CA LEU A 174 -7.48 -9.47 -15.65
C LEU A 174 -8.11 -10.62 -14.87
N THR A 175 -9.38 -10.49 -14.48
CA THR A 175 -10.11 -11.55 -13.74
C THR A 175 -10.22 -12.85 -14.56
N LYS A 176 -10.25 -12.76 -15.90
CA LYS A 176 -10.31 -13.93 -16.79
C LYS A 176 -8.94 -14.57 -17.07
N GLN A 177 -7.85 -13.84 -16.82
CA GLN A 177 -6.48 -14.28 -17.11
C GLN A 177 -5.77 -14.90 -15.89
N ALA A 178 -6.53 -15.38 -14.90
CA ALA A 178 -6.01 -15.90 -13.63
C ALA A 178 -5.29 -17.24 -13.79
N SER A 179 -4.06 -17.19 -14.31
CA SER A 179 -2.89 -18.09 -14.16
C SER A 179 -2.06 -17.99 -15.44
N GLN A 180 -1.07 -17.11 -15.45
CA GLN A 180 -0.03 -17.10 -16.48
C GLN A 180 1.21 -17.75 -15.89
N ASP A 181 1.84 -18.64 -16.66
CA ASP A 181 3.15 -19.18 -16.32
C ASP A 181 4.17 -18.04 -16.33
N THR A 182 4.66 -17.68 -15.14
CA THR A 182 5.64 -16.61 -14.95
C THR A 182 7.08 -17.13 -14.97
N ALA A 183 7.34 -18.42 -15.22
CA ALA A 183 8.68 -19.01 -15.12
C ALA A 183 9.73 -18.21 -15.91
N ASN A 184 9.41 -17.86 -17.17
CA ASN A 184 10.31 -17.13 -18.07
C ASN A 184 10.13 -15.61 -18.06
N VAL A 185 9.24 -15.08 -17.22
CA VAL A 185 9.02 -13.63 -17.11
C VAL A 185 10.18 -13.00 -16.34
N VAL A 186 10.80 -11.98 -16.93
CA VAL A 186 11.83 -11.15 -16.28
C VAL A 186 11.14 -10.17 -15.35
N MET A 187 11.62 -10.08 -14.11
CA MET A 187 11.10 -9.15 -13.11
C MET A 187 11.49 -7.71 -13.46
N ASP A 188 10.54 -6.78 -13.36
CA ASP A 188 10.80 -5.36 -13.60
C ASP A 188 9.95 -4.50 -12.65
N MET A 189 10.62 -3.68 -11.84
CA MET A 189 9.96 -2.77 -10.89
C MET A 189 9.28 -1.58 -11.57
N HIS A 190 9.75 -1.21 -12.77
CA HIS A 190 9.27 -0.07 -13.55
C HIS A 190 8.18 -0.46 -14.55
N ALA A 191 7.90 -1.75 -14.71
CA ALA A 191 6.82 -2.24 -15.55
C ALA A 191 5.43 -1.79 -15.03
N GLU A 192 4.45 -1.83 -15.94
CA GLU A 192 3.07 -1.48 -15.63
C GLU A 192 2.54 -2.37 -14.49
N GLN A 193 1.80 -1.78 -13.55
CA GLN A 193 1.38 -2.46 -12.31
C GLN A 193 0.63 -3.78 -12.55
N ASP A 194 -0.15 -3.89 -13.61
CA ASP A 194 -0.94 -5.10 -13.88
C ASP A 194 -0.22 -6.08 -14.81
N SER A 195 1.02 -5.77 -15.20
CA SER A 195 1.82 -6.60 -16.11
C SER A 195 2.48 -7.79 -15.40
N PRO A 196 2.74 -8.90 -16.10
CA PRO A 196 3.44 -10.05 -15.52
C PRO A 196 4.83 -9.73 -14.94
N PRO A 197 5.70 -8.93 -15.60
CA PRO A 197 7.00 -8.51 -15.03
C PRO A 197 6.87 -7.87 -13.66
N PHE A 198 5.91 -6.95 -13.52
CA PHE A 198 5.68 -6.27 -12.26
C PHE A 198 5.09 -7.20 -11.20
N GLN A 199 4.08 -8.00 -11.57
CA GLN A 199 3.43 -8.93 -10.65
C GLN A 199 4.40 -9.98 -10.12
N LYS A 200 5.30 -10.49 -10.97
CA LYS A 200 6.38 -11.39 -10.58
C LYS A 200 7.35 -10.69 -9.64
N TRP A 201 7.85 -9.51 -10.02
CA TRP A 201 8.72 -8.71 -9.15
C TRP A 201 8.09 -8.43 -7.79
N MET A 202 6.82 -8.04 -7.73
CA MET A 202 6.15 -7.75 -6.46
C MET A 202 6.07 -8.97 -5.54
N LYS A 203 5.79 -10.16 -6.09
CA LYS A 203 5.53 -11.40 -5.33
C LYS A 203 6.79 -12.18 -4.98
N GLU A 204 7.77 -12.19 -5.88
CA GLU A 204 8.96 -13.03 -5.81
C GLU A 204 10.23 -12.21 -5.49
N TYR A 205 10.10 -10.92 -5.14
CA TYR A 205 11.25 -10.09 -4.73
C TYR A 205 11.95 -10.69 -3.51
N ASP A 206 13.20 -11.12 -3.70
CA ASP A 206 14.04 -11.61 -2.63
C ASP A 206 14.88 -10.47 -2.06
N VAL A 207 14.38 -9.84 -0.99
CA VAL A 207 15.11 -8.76 -0.31
C VAL A 207 16.47 -9.23 0.24
N VAL A 208 16.63 -10.51 0.55
CA VAL A 208 17.89 -11.06 1.06
C VAL A 208 18.93 -11.12 -0.05
N ASP A 209 18.57 -11.65 -1.20
CA ASP A 209 19.44 -11.71 -2.39
C ASP A 209 19.80 -10.31 -2.89
N GLU A 210 18.81 -9.41 -2.97
CA GLU A 210 19.00 -8.02 -3.39
C GLU A 210 19.92 -7.24 -2.44
N THR A 211 19.84 -7.53 -1.13
CA THR A 211 20.80 -6.98 -0.16
C THR A 211 22.21 -7.50 -0.41
N GLY A 212 22.37 -8.78 -0.79
CA GLY A 212 23.67 -9.38 -1.10
C GLY A 212 24.34 -8.82 -2.36
N LYS A 213 23.55 -8.34 -3.33
CA LYS A 213 24.06 -7.72 -4.57
C LYS A 213 24.64 -6.33 -4.36
N PHE A 214 24.27 -5.64 -3.28
CA PHE A 214 24.82 -4.32 -2.97
C PHE A 214 26.27 -4.47 -2.50
N ASN A 215 27.20 -4.19 -3.41
CA ASN A 215 28.62 -4.23 -3.11
C ASN A 215 28.97 -3.10 -2.13
N LEU A 216 29.41 -3.46 -0.93
CA LEU A 216 29.83 -2.53 0.11
C LEU A 216 31.28 -2.03 -0.08
N GLU A 217 32.02 -2.63 -1.01
CA GLU A 217 33.47 -2.41 -1.20
C GLU A 217 33.83 -1.27 -2.17
N ASN A 218 32.87 -0.70 -2.89
CA ASN A 218 33.10 0.46 -3.77
C ASN A 218 32.69 1.77 -3.07
#